data_AF-A0A0R2DN65-F1
#
_entry.id   AF-A0A0R2DN65-F1
#
_cell.length_a   1.000
_cell.length_b   1.000
_cell.length_c   1.000
_cell.angle_alpha   90.00
_cell.angle_beta   90.00
_cell.angle_gamma   90.00
#
_symmetry.space_group_name_H-M   'P 1'
#
loop_
_entity.id
_entity.type
_entity.pdbx_description
1 polymer ?
#
loop_
_entity_poly.entity_id
_entity_poly.type
_entity_poly.pdbx_seq_one_letter_code
_entity_poly.pdbx_strand_id
1 'polypeptide(L)'
;MVLLFTFLLAACSLLPEKQVHYQRFSGGTDTRLTYYARRDKVTRQETRNTILYSALGVTDKEGAQQILGPLSKRLQGVDGLTEKISYKETYAQEKIVIDYSKVDVEEIRNLPGMRYSSSAKSNNISLKKSEELLKRNKFVKITDNKFKKFTKEQLTRKPYSIRDFNKIKLASSSIDTEATTIAELRKQLGRPDRTQKTQSSGAERGAYLWYLSQNKTAYISVYTIGEQIRTKTLSRYGITGKNISSTAFDSLENGTDYDTVITVLGEPTRVTVTRSGTSSYTTLTYRNRTTNKSYSFYFTNDKLISKSESN
;
A
#
# COMPACT_ATOMS: atom_id res chain seq x y z
N MET A 1 63.93 25.04 36.44
CA MET A 1 63.32 25.23 35.11
C MET A 1 62.97 23.86 34.56
N VAL A 2 61.77 23.35 34.88
CA VAL A 2 61.31 22.03 34.40
C VAL A 2 59.78 22.05 34.27
N LEU A 3 59.33 21.39 33.19
CA LEU A 3 57.99 20.90 32.87
C LEU A 3 56.98 21.89 32.25
N LEU A 4 57.14 22.03 30.94
CA LEU A 4 56.09 22.31 29.97
C LEU A 4 55.02 21.21 30.06
N PHE A 5 53.90 21.47 30.74
CA PHE A 5 52.75 20.57 30.77
C PHE A 5 51.90 20.81 29.51
N THR A 6 52.28 20.16 28.41
CA THR A 6 51.41 20.02 27.23
C THR A 6 50.22 19.16 27.62
N PHE A 7 49.10 19.79 27.98
CA PHE A 7 47.80 19.11 28.08
C PHE A 7 47.37 18.63 26.69
N LEU A 8 47.69 17.37 26.40
CA LEU A 8 47.17 16.60 25.29
C LEU A 8 45.63 16.61 25.36
N LEU A 9 45.00 17.18 24.33
CA LEU A 9 43.58 17.05 24.02
C LEU A 9 43.22 15.58 23.74
N ALA A 10 43.05 14.78 24.79
CA ALA A 10 42.45 13.45 24.73
C ALA A 10 40.98 13.50 25.17
N ALA A 11 40.19 14.46 24.68
CA ALA A 11 38.75 14.58 24.94
C ALA A 11 37.88 14.11 23.75
N CYS A 12 38.41 13.27 22.86
CA CYS A 12 37.68 12.82 21.66
C CYS A 12 36.65 11.70 21.92
N SER A 13 36.63 11.08 23.10
CA SER A 13 35.68 10.02 23.49
C SER A 13 34.52 10.48 24.40
N LEU A 14 34.51 11.74 24.86
CA LEU A 14 33.61 12.24 25.92
C LEU A 14 32.33 12.95 25.44
N LEU A 15 32.11 13.10 24.13
CA LEU A 15 30.90 13.77 23.64
C LEU A 15 29.68 12.84 23.65
N PRO A 16 28.56 13.25 24.26
CA PRO A 16 27.36 12.41 24.35
C PRO A 16 26.78 12.14 22.97
N GLU A 17 26.21 10.94 22.82
CA GLU A 17 25.47 10.56 21.63
C GLU A 17 24.16 11.35 21.57
N LYS A 18 23.98 12.16 20.53
CA LYS A 18 22.76 12.93 20.30
C LYS A 18 21.76 12.10 19.51
N GLN A 19 20.48 12.26 19.84
CA GLN A 19 19.37 11.72 19.07
C GLN A 19 18.79 12.81 18.18
N VAL A 20 18.52 12.48 16.93
CA VAL A 20 17.84 13.38 15.99
C VAL A 20 16.73 12.63 15.29
N HIS A 21 15.54 13.21 15.29
CA HIS A 21 14.32 12.56 14.84
C HIS A 21 13.82 13.17 13.53
N TYR A 22 13.30 12.32 12.65
CA TYR A 22 12.69 12.71 11.39
C TYR A 22 11.42 11.91 11.15
N GLN A 23 10.48 12.51 10.42
CA GLN A 23 9.25 11.86 10.04
C GLN A 23 8.92 12.11 8.57
N ARG A 24 8.46 11.06 7.89
CA ARG A 24 7.70 11.18 6.65
C ARG A 24 6.34 10.54 6.84
N PHE A 25 5.29 11.36 6.78
CA PHE A 25 3.91 10.93 6.95
C PHE A 25 3.15 11.20 5.65
N SER A 26 2.93 10.17 4.83
CA SER A 26 2.36 10.34 3.49
C SER A 26 1.81 9.04 2.93
N GLY A 27 0.74 9.11 2.12
CA GLY A 27 0.26 7.98 1.32
C GLY A 27 -0.12 6.74 2.14
N GLY A 28 -0.66 6.94 3.35
CA GLY A 28 -1.03 5.84 4.25
C GLY A 28 0.17 5.13 4.90
N THR A 29 1.35 5.75 4.88
CA THR A 29 2.54 5.30 5.63
C THR A 29 3.06 6.41 6.55
N ASP A 30 3.39 6.04 7.79
CA ASP A 30 4.15 6.85 8.75
C ASP A 30 5.52 6.23 8.95
N THR A 31 6.57 6.85 8.43
CA THR A 31 7.97 6.44 8.64
C THR A 31 8.64 7.43 9.59
N ARG A 32 9.10 6.92 10.74
CA ARG A 32 9.85 7.69 11.73
C ARG A 32 11.27 7.15 11.79
N LEU A 33 12.22 8.06 11.74
CA LEU A 33 13.64 7.75 11.74
C LEU A 33 14.30 8.46 12.91
N THR A 34 15.09 7.74 13.67
CA THR A 34 15.95 8.30 14.72
C THR A 34 17.39 7.94 14.41
N TYR A 35 18.24 8.96 14.30
CA TYR A 35 19.68 8.79 14.27
C TYR A 35 20.28 9.05 15.63
N TYR A 36 21.19 8.17 16.01
CA TYR A 36 22.08 8.30 17.14
C TYR A 36 23.45 8.66 16.57
N ALA A 37 24.01 9.80 17.00
CA ALA A 37 25.24 10.31 16.41
C ALA A 37 26.18 10.90 17.45
N ARG A 38 27.49 10.70 17.24
CA ARG A 38 28.56 11.40 17.94
C ARG A 38 29.19 12.38 16.97
N ARG A 39 29.10 13.68 17.26
CA ARG A 39 29.45 14.78 16.33
C ARG A 39 28.63 14.65 15.03
N ASP A 40 29.29 14.29 13.93
CA ASP A 40 28.68 14.03 12.62
C ASP A 40 28.62 12.54 12.27
N LYS A 41 29.22 11.65 13.06
CA LYS A 41 29.20 10.21 12.78
C LYS A 41 27.95 9.57 13.38
N VAL A 42 27.13 8.95 12.54
CA VAL A 42 26.00 8.12 12.97
C VAL A 42 26.54 6.79 13.48
N THR A 43 26.13 6.40 14.68
CA THR A 43 26.50 5.14 15.35
C THR A 43 25.37 4.13 15.25
N ARG A 44 24.12 4.59 15.33
CA ARG A 44 22.94 3.73 15.26
C ARG A 44 21.78 4.45 14.58
N GLN A 45 20.92 3.68 13.93
CA GLN A 45 19.67 4.15 13.36
C GLN A 45 18.53 3.27 13.84
N GLU A 46 17.39 3.90 14.14
CA GLU A 46 16.13 3.22 14.37
C GLU A 46 15.07 3.76 13.41
N THR A 47 14.43 2.86 12.66
CA THR A 47 13.31 3.16 11.76
C THR A 47 12.06 2.48 12.29
N ARG A 48 10.96 3.24 12.40
CA ARG A 48 9.64 2.71 12.73
C ARG A 48 8.66 3.07 11.63
N ASN A 49 8.02 2.07 11.05
CA ASN A 49 6.99 2.24 10.05
C ASN A 49 5.63 1.82 10.62
N THR A 50 4.59 2.60 10.31
CA THR A 50 3.20 2.15 10.35
C THR A 50 2.64 2.24 8.94
N ILE A 51 2.19 1.12 8.39
CA ILE A 51 1.80 0.97 7.00
C ILE A 51 0.36 0.47 6.95
N LEU A 52 -0.57 1.30 6.49
CA LEU A 52 -1.97 0.88 6.31
C LEU A 52 -2.06 -0.15 5.18
N TYR A 53 -2.90 -1.17 5.31
CA TYR A 53 -3.12 -2.15 4.24
C TYR A 53 -3.67 -1.51 2.96
N SER A 54 -4.50 -0.48 3.10
CA SER A 54 -4.95 0.34 1.97
C SER A 54 -3.82 0.99 1.18
N ALA A 55 -2.70 1.34 1.83
CA ALA A 55 -1.52 1.90 1.16
C ALA A 55 -0.76 0.84 0.35
N LEU A 56 -0.83 -0.41 0.78
CA LEU A 56 -0.32 -1.58 0.06
C LEU A 56 -1.31 -2.10 -0.99
N GLY A 57 -2.50 -1.51 -1.07
CA GLY A 57 -3.59 -1.95 -1.95
C GLY A 57 -4.32 -3.21 -1.48
N VAL A 58 -3.93 -3.82 -0.36
CA VAL A 58 -4.50 -5.08 0.13
C VAL A 58 -5.61 -4.84 1.17
N THR A 59 -6.44 -5.84 1.38
CA THR A 59 -7.60 -5.76 2.29
C THR A 59 -7.39 -6.48 3.61
N ASP A 60 -6.39 -7.36 3.69
CA ASP A 60 -6.17 -8.27 4.80
C ASP A 60 -4.67 -8.45 5.13
N LYS A 61 -4.44 -9.21 6.20
CA LYS A 61 -3.10 -9.50 6.72
C LYS A 61 -2.31 -10.38 5.76
N GLU A 62 -2.96 -11.36 5.15
CA GLU A 62 -2.35 -12.33 4.24
C GLU A 62 -1.76 -11.61 3.01
N GLY A 63 -2.51 -10.68 2.42
CA GLY A 63 -2.03 -9.83 1.34
C GLY A 63 -0.86 -8.95 1.79
N ALA A 64 -0.91 -8.38 3.00
CA ALA A 64 0.20 -7.59 3.54
C ALA A 64 1.47 -8.45 3.77
N GLN A 65 1.31 -9.69 4.23
CA GLN A 65 2.41 -10.64 4.41
C GLN A 65 3.04 -11.05 3.08
N GLN A 66 2.25 -11.23 2.02
CA GLN A 66 2.77 -11.49 0.68
C GLN A 66 3.60 -10.31 0.16
N ILE A 67 3.28 -9.08 0.55
CA ILE A 67 4.04 -7.89 0.16
C ILE A 67 5.29 -7.69 1.00
N LEU A 68 5.14 -7.67 2.32
CA LEU A 68 6.20 -7.30 3.26
C LEU A 68 7.12 -8.48 3.59
N GLY A 69 6.63 -9.72 3.56
CA GLY A 69 7.40 -10.91 3.92
C GLY A 69 8.66 -11.12 3.07
N PRO A 70 8.59 -11.05 1.72
CA PRO A 70 9.79 -11.14 0.89
C PRO A 70 10.80 -10.00 1.13
N LEU A 71 10.31 -8.79 1.48
CA LEU A 71 11.18 -7.66 1.81
C LEU A 71 11.86 -7.88 3.16
N SER A 72 11.11 -8.33 4.15
CA SER A 72 11.59 -8.69 5.50
C SER A 72 12.66 -9.77 5.44
N LYS A 73 12.46 -10.83 4.63
CA LYS A 73 13.46 -11.88 4.44
C LYS A 73 14.83 -11.36 3.97
N ARG A 74 14.86 -10.32 3.14
CA ARG A 74 16.11 -9.69 2.68
C ARG A 74 16.83 -8.90 3.79
N LEU A 75 16.12 -8.53 4.84
CA LEU A 75 16.67 -7.82 6.00
C LEU A 75 17.15 -8.76 7.11
N GLN A 76 16.85 -10.07 7.03
CA GLN A 76 17.25 -11.02 8.07
C GLN A 76 18.69 -11.53 7.83
N GLY A 77 19.36 -11.89 8.92
CA GLY A 77 20.69 -12.52 8.88
C GLY A 77 21.87 -11.58 8.66
N VAL A 78 21.64 -10.28 8.55
CA VAL A 78 22.68 -9.26 8.40
C VAL A 78 23.19 -8.83 9.77
N ASP A 79 24.51 -8.95 10.01
CA ASP A 79 25.08 -8.56 11.30
C ASP A 79 24.91 -7.06 11.56
N GLY A 80 24.63 -6.69 12.82
CA GLY A 80 24.32 -5.31 13.19
C GLY A 80 22.96 -4.79 12.69
N LEU A 81 22.13 -5.59 12.00
CA LEU A 81 20.79 -5.20 11.57
C LEU A 81 19.73 -6.13 12.20
N THR A 82 18.69 -5.53 12.78
CA THR A 82 17.51 -6.28 13.26
C THR A 82 16.24 -5.69 12.67
N GLU A 83 15.32 -6.56 12.23
CA GLU A 83 14.00 -6.18 11.76
C GLU A 83 12.93 -7.00 12.46
N LYS A 84 11.79 -6.34 12.75
CA LYS A 84 10.59 -7.00 13.25
C LYS A 84 9.35 -6.37 12.65
N ILE A 85 8.49 -7.19 12.05
CA ILE A 85 7.14 -6.80 11.63
C ILE A 85 6.09 -7.37 12.57
N SER A 86 5.11 -6.54 12.93
CA SER A 86 3.89 -6.91 13.65
C SER A 86 2.68 -6.55 12.80
N TYR A 87 1.88 -7.55 12.45
CA TYR A 87 0.67 -7.38 11.65
C TYR A 87 -0.54 -7.18 12.57
N LYS A 88 -1.29 -6.11 12.34
CA LYS A 88 -2.56 -5.80 13.00
C LYS A 88 -3.71 -6.11 12.04
N GLU A 89 -4.94 -5.77 12.42
CA GLU A 89 -6.13 -6.08 11.62
C GLU A 89 -6.13 -5.33 10.27
N THR A 90 -5.67 -4.08 10.24
CA THR A 90 -5.81 -3.17 9.08
C THR A 90 -4.49 -2.48 8.70
N TYR A 91 -3.40 -2.75 9.43
CA TYR A 91 -2.08 -2.15 9.20
C TYR A 91 -0.97 -3.05 9.72
N ALA A 92 0.26 -2.80 9.24
CA ALA A 92 1.48 -3.40 9.76
C ALA A 92 2.34 -2.36 10.48
N GLN A 93 3.09 -2.81 11.48
CA GLN A 93 4.13 -2.04 12.14
C GLN A 93 5.46 -2.73 11.92
N GLU A 94 6.46 -2.00 11.48
CA GLU A 94 7.81 -2.51 11.27
C GLU A 94 8.78 -1.68 12.11
N LYS A 95 9.73 -2.36 12.76
CA LYS A 95 10.88 -1.74 13.42
C LYS A 95 12.15 -2.29 12.81
N ILE A 96 13.03 -1.40 12.34
CA ILE A 96 14.37 -1.73 11.87
C ILE A 96 15.38 -1.00 12.77
N VAL A 97 16.40 -1.69 13.25
CA VAL A 97 17.54 -1.11 13.97
C VAL A 97 18.82 -1.50 13.27
N ILE A 98 19.68 -0.51 12.99
CA ILE A 98 20.99 -0.70 12.36
C ILE A 98 22.06 -0.14 13.30
N ASP A 99 23.01 -0.99 13.68
CA ASP A 99 24.21 -0.65 14.42
C ASP A 99 25.38 -0.50 13.44
N TYR A 100 25.76 0.74 13.16
CA TYR A 100 26.83 1.08 12.23
C TYR A 100 28.24 0.77 12.76
N SER A 101 28.36 0.33 14.02
CA SER A 101 29.62 -0.21 14.55
C SER A 101 29.86 -1.68 14.18
N LYS A 102 28.80 -2.40 13.76
CA LYS A 102 28.86 -3.84 13.45
C LYS A 102 28.59 -4.14 11.98
N VAL A 103 27.62 -3.46 11.40
CA VAL A 103 27.14 -3.77 10.05
C VAL A 103 28.18 -3.46 8.98
N ASP A 104 28.24 -4.30 7.94
CA ASP A 104 28.88 -3.95 6.68
C ASP A 104 27.94 -3.03 5.88
N VAL A 105 28.34 -1.77 5.70
CA VAL A 105 27.53 -0.81 4.95
C VAL A 105 27.31 -1.27 3.50
N GLU A 106 28.25 -1.97 2.88
CA GLU A 106 28.07 -2.46 1.50
C GLU A 106 26.97 -3.52 1.41
N GLU A 107 26.82 -4.36 2.43
CA GLU A 107 25.77 -5.39 2.49
C GLU A 107 24.36 -4.76 2.60
N ILE A 108 24.23 -3.70 3.39
CA ILE A 108 22.92 -3.05 3.62
C ILE A 108 22.52 -2.04 2.54
N ARG A 109 23.46 -1.59 1.69
CA ARG A 109 23.21 -0.54 0.68
C ARG A 109 22.07 -0.85 -0.28
N ASN A 110 21.92 -2.12 -0.63
CA ASN A 110 20.95 -2.59 -1.63
C ASN A 110 19.68 -3.19 -1.00
N LEU A 111 19.54 -3.11 0.33
CA LEU A 111 18.40 -3.67 1.03
C LEU A 111 17.14 -2.81 0.88
N PRO A 112 15.95 -3.44 0.87
CA PRO A 112 14.70 -2.71 0.77
C PRO A 112 14.56 -1.62 1.84
N GLY A 113 14.06 -0.45 1.44
CA GLY A 113 13.80 0.65 2.36
C GLY A 113 15.03 1.46 2.77
N MET A 114 16.24 1.00 2.46
CA MET A 114 17.47 1.71 2.77
C MET A 114 17.68 2.93 1.86
N ARG A 115 18.27 3.98 2.43
CA ARG A 115 18.53 5.25 1.74
C ARG A 115 19.96 5.67 2.00
N TYR A 116 20.85 5.43 1.04
CA TYR A 116 22.25 5.83 1.13
C TYR A 116 22.58 6.95 0.14
N SER A 117 23.50 7.83 0.54
CA SER A 117 24.19 8.69 -0.43
C SER A 117 25.22 7.84 -1.18
N SER A 118 25.34 8.00 -2.49
CA SER A 118 26.31 7.28 -3.34
C SER A 118 27.77 7.42 -2.90
N SER A 119 28.10 8.38 -2.01
CA SER A 119 29.45 8.70 -1.55
C SER A 119 29.94 7.92 -0.32
N ALA A 120 29.10 7.11 0.34
CA ALA A 120 29.53 6.34 1.52
C ALA A 120 30.31 5.09 1.06
N LYS A 121 31.64 5.14 1.07
CA LYS A 121 32.53 3.98 0.80
C LYS A 121 33.04 3.30 2.10
N SER A 122 32.44 3.63 3.25
CA SER A 122 32.87 3.14 4.57
C SER A 122 31.71 3.19 5.57
N ASN A 123 31.88 2.51 6.72
CA ASN A 123 30.99 2.57 7.89
C ASN A 123 30.89 3.96 8.55
N ASN A 124 31.50 4.99 7.97
CA ASN A 124 31.42 6.37 8.45
C ASN A 124 30.21 7.10 7.83
N ILE A 125 29.03 6.78 8.35
CA ILE A 125 27.80 7.46 7.96
C ILE A 125 27.77 8.87 8.56
N SER A 126 27.72 9.89 7.70
CA SER A 126 27.61 11.30 8.10
C SER A 126 26.15 11.67 8.35
N LEU A 127 25.88 12.28 9.51
CA LEU A 127 24.55 12.79 9.87
C LEU A 127 24.15 13.93 8.94
N LYS A 128 25.03 14.89 8.66
CA LYS A 128 24.75 16.01 7.74
C LYS A 128 24.34 15.52 6.35
N LYS A 129 25.10 14.59 5.75
CA LYS A 129 24.76 14.00 4.45
C LYS A 129 23.44 13.23 4.49
N SER A 130 23.17 12.54 5.60
CA SER A 130 21.92 11.83 5.81
C SER A 130 20.73 12.81 5.89
N GLU A 131 20.88 13.94 6.58
CA GLU A 131 19.86 15.00 6.66
C GLU A 131 19.50 15.56 5.28
N GLU A 132 20.49 15.84 4.44
CA GLU A 132 20.25 16.30 3.07
C GLU A 132 19.46 15.27 2.25
N LEU A 133 19.82 13.98 2.37
CA LEU A 133 19.10 12.90 1.69
C LEU A 133 17.67 12.77 2.19
N LEU A 134 17.45 12.87 3.50
CA LEU A 134 16.12 12.83 4.11
C LEU A 134 15.26 14.00 3.64
N LYS A 135 15.81 15.22 3.58
CA LYS A 135 15.13 16.41 3.05
C LYS A 135 14.71 16.21 1.59
N ARG A 136 15.61 15.69 0.74
CA ARG A 136 15.27 15.33 -0.66
C ARG A 136 14.14 14.31 -0.76
N ASN A 137 14.02 13.44 0.25
CA ASN A 137 12.98 12.41 0.33
C ASN A 137 11.76 12.82 1.16
N LYS A 138 11.56 14.14 1.37
CA LYS A 138 10.39 14.74 2.02
C LYS A 138 10.20 14.35 3.49
N PHE A 139 11.29 13.98 4.18
CA PHE A 139 11.28 13.88 5.64
C PHE A 139 11.37 15.27 6.25
N VAL A 140 10.68 15.43 7.37
CA VAL A 140 10.72 16.64 8.20
C VAL A 140 11.44 16.30 9.50
N LYS A 141 12.35 17.18 9.94
CA LYS A 141 13.04 17.06 11.23
C LYS A 141 12.07 17.39 12.36
N ILE A 142 12.04 16.57 13.40
CA ILE A 142 11.16 16.71 14.56
C ILE A 142 12.00 17.19 15.75
N THR A 143 11.71 18.39 16.24
CA THR A 143 12.47 19.04 17.32
C THR A 143 11.70 19.17 18.62
N ASP A 144 10.37 19.06 18.58
CA ASP A 144 9.45 19.23 19.71
C ASP A 144 8.82 17.89 20.17
N ASN A 145 9.32 16.77 19.64
CA ASN A 145 8.79 15.42 19.83
C ASN A 145 7.31 15.24 19.40
N LYS A 146 6.74 16.16 18.60
CA LYS A 146 5.37 16.05 18.09
C LYS A 146 5.33 15.41 16.71
N PHE A 147 5.20 14.09 16.70
CA PHE A 147 4.98 13.33 15.48
C PHE A 147 3.52 13.42 15.02
N LYS A 148 3.30 13.54 13.71
CA LYS A 148 2.00 13.25 13.11
C LYS A 148 1.64 11.78 13.39
N LYS A 149 0.35 11.51 13.62
CA LYS A 149 -0.15 10.16 13.90
C LYS A 149 -1.40 9.90 13.07
N PHE A 150 -1.61 8.65 12.70
CA PHE A 150 -2.91 8.23 12.19
C PHE A 150 -3.97 8.40 13.29
N THR A 151 -5.16 8.81 12.90
CA THR A 151 -6.32 8.81 13.80
C THR A 151 -6.73 7.37 14.10
N LYS A 152 -7.50 7.16 15.19
CA LYS A 152 -8.07 5.85 15.51
C LYS A 152 -8.90 5.33 14.32
N GLU A 153 -9.73 6.19 13.73
CA GLU A 153 -10.53 5.86 12.56
C GLU A 153 -9.66 5.37 11.39
N GLN A 154 -8.55 6.04 11.08
CA GLN A 154 -7.64 5.61 10.01
C GLN A 154 -7.00 4.25 10.31
N LEU A 155 -6.67 3.97 11.58
CA LEU A 155 -6.10 2.70 12.01
C LEU A 155 -7.15 1.58 12.14
N THR A 156 -8.44 1.87 12.22
CA THR A 156 -9.50 0.84 12.35
C THR A 156 -10.35 0.69 11.09
N ARG A 157 -10.24 1.62 10.14
CA ARG A 157 -10.99 1.58 8.89
C ARG A 157 -10.55 0.37 8.07
N LYS A 158 -11.44 -0.62 7.98
CA LYS A 158 -11.25 -1.77 7.11
C LYS A 158 -11.16 -1.31 5.65
N PRO A 159 -10.16 -1.79 4.88
CA PRO A 159 -10.13 -1.53 3.45
C PRO A 159 -11.41 -2.04 2.80
N TYR A 160 -12.01 -1.24 1.91
CA TYR A 160 -13.22 -1.63 1.18
C TYR A 160 -12.93 -2.87 0.34
N SER A 161 -13.69 -3.96 0.50
CA SER A 161 -13.37 -5.29 -0.06
C SER A 161 -14.20 -5.64 -1.31
N ILE A 162 -13.86 -6.76 -1.97
CA ILE A 162 -14.71 -7.32 -3.04
C ILE A 162 -16.11 -7.68 -2.52
N ARG A 163 -16.23 -8.10 -1.25
CA ARG A 163 -17.51 -8.42 -0.63
C ARG A 163 -18.37 -7.18 -0.47
N ASP A 164 -17.78 -6.04 -0.13
CA ASP A 164 -18.50 -4.77 -0.05
C ASP A 164 -18.93 -4.29 -1.44
N PHE A 165 -18.06 -4.45 -2.44
CA PHE A 165 -18.39 -4.17 -3.84
C PHE A 165 -19.56 -5.03 -4.35
N ASN A 166 -19.62 -6.31 -3.99
CA ASN A 166 -20.68 -7.22 -4.43
C ASN A 166 -22.06 -6.85 -3.85
N LYS A 167 -22.13 -6.18 -2.69
CA LYS A 167 -23.39 -5.68 -2.10
C LYS A 167 -24.10 -4.63 -2.97
N ILE A 168 -23.39 -3.94 -3.85
CA ILE A 168 -23.98 -2.95 -4.76
C ILE A 168 -24.77 -3.69 -5.85
N LYS A 169 -26.10 -3.62 -5.80
CA LYS A 169 -26.99 -4.24 -6.79
C LYS A 169 -27.20 -3.30 -7.98
N LEU A 170 -27.03 -3.80 -9.19
CA LEU A 170 -27.21 -3.03 -10.43
C LEU A 170 -28.66 -3.15 -10.87
N ALA A 171 -29.22 -2.05 -11.38
CA ALA A 171 -30.60 -2.03 -11.83
C ALA A 171 -30.80 -2.84 -13.11
N SER A 172 -31.80 -3.71 -13.11
CA SER A 172 -32.22 -4.51 -14.26
C SER A 172 -33.13 -3.76 -15.25
N SER A 173 -33.83 -2.73 -14.78
CA SER A 173 -34.70 -1.87 -15.58
C SER A 173 -34.67 -0.43 -15.07
N SER A 174 -35.50 0.46 -15.61
CA SER A 174 -35.68 1.84 -15.11
C SER A 174 -36.56 1.92 -13.86
N ILE A 175 -37.29 0.86 -13.50
CA ILE A 175 -38.24 0.81 -12.39
C ILE A 175 -37.82 -0.20 -11.30
N ASP A 176 -36.59 -0.70 -11.37
CA ASP A 176 -36.05 -1.66 -10.40
C ASP A 176 -35.83 -1.00 -9.04
N THR A 177 -36.69 -1.33 -8.07
CA THR A 177 -36.67 -0.78 -6.71
C THR A 177 -35.70 -1.52 -5.78
N GLU A 178 -35.21 -2.70 -6.17
CA GLU A 178 -34.30 -3.52 -5.36
C GLU A 178 -32.82 -3.20 -5.64
N ALA A 179 -32.57 -2.34 -6.64
CA ALA A 179 -31.24 -1.91 -7.05
C ALA A 179 -30.68 -0.81 -6.15
N THR A 180 -29.36 -0.83 -5.95
CA THR A 180 -28.67 0.23 -5.21
C THR A 180 -28.67 1.52 -6.04
N THR A 181 -29.16 2.60 -5.45
CA THR A 181 -29.14 3.93 -6.05
C THR A 181 -27.82 4.65 -5.77
N ILE A 182 -27.51 5.65 -6.58
CA ILE A 182 -26.35 6.52 -6.34
C ILE A 182 -26.50 7.32 -5.03
N ALA A 183 -27.71 7.72 -4.65
CA ALA A 183 -27.98 8.37 -3.37
C ALA A 183 -27.59 7.48 -2.17
N GLU A 184 -27.99 6.21 -2.19
CA GLU A 184 -27.63 5.24 -1.14
C GLU A 184 -26.12 5.00 -1.10
N LEU A 185 -25.49 4.83 -2.25
CA LEU A 185 -24.04 4.62 -2.32
C LEU A 185 -23.27 5.83 -1.76
N ARG A 186 -23.74 7.05 -2.01
CA ARG A 186 -23.16 8.28 -1.44
C ARG A 186 -23.37 8.38 0.06
N LYS A 187 -24.48 7.87 0.60
CA LYS A 187 -24.69 7.78 2.05
C LYS A 187 -23.70 6.81 2.69
N GLN A 188 -23.38 5.71 2.00
CA GLN A 188 -22.44 4.70 2.49
C GLN A 188 -20.97 5.13 2.37
N LEU A 189 -20.56 5.67 1.22
CA LEU A 189 -19.16 5.97 0.90
C LEU A 189 -18.78 7.44 1.14
N GLY A 190 -19.75 8.29 1.43
CA GLY A 190 -19.58 9.73 1.50
C GLY A 190 -19.53 10.38 0.11
N ARG A 191 -19.04 11.62 0.07
CA ARG A 191 -18.94 12.41 -1.16
C ARG A 191 -17.93 11.77 -2.13
N PRO A 192 -18.28 11.60 -3.44
CA PRO A 192 -17.33 11.16 -4.45
C PRO A 192 -16.14 12.13 -4.58
N ASP A 193 -14.95 11.58 -4.81
CA ASP A 193 -13.75 12.36 -5.12
C ASP A 193 -13.82 12.98 -6.52
N ARG A 194 -14.50 12.32 -7.45
CA ARG A 194 -14.75 12.84 -8.81
C ARG A 194 -16.17 12.52 -9.24
N THR A 195 -16.78 13.49 -9.92
CA THR A 195 -18.10 13.37 -10.52
C THR A 195 -18.08 14.03 -11.89
N GLN A 196 -18.66 13.35 -12.88
CA GLN A 196 -18.96 13.91 -14.19
C GLN A 196 -20.42 13.60 -14.52
N LYS A 197 -21.15 14.59 -15.04
CA LYS A 197 -22.54 14.43 -15.45
C LYS A 197 -22.71 14.93 -16.87
N THR A 198 -23.54 14.24 -17.64
CA THR A 198 -23.89 14.60 -19.02
C THR A 198 -25.36 14.30 -19.26
N GLN A 199 -26.01 15.03 -20.16
CA GLN A 199 -27.34 14.67 -20.64
C GLN A 199 -27.22 14.03 -22.02
N SER A 200 -27.90 12.90 -22.23
CA SER A 200 -27.95 12.22 -23.53
C SER A 200 -29.24 11.43 -23.65
N SER A 201 -29.92 11.57 -24.79
CA SER A 201 -31.21 10.91 -25.08
C SER A 201 -32.28 11.15 -24.01
N GLY A 202 -32.37 12.37 -23.47
CA GLY A 202 -33.38 12.75 -22.47
C GLY A 202 -33.12 12.22 -21.05
N ALA A 203 -32.01 11.51 -20.81
CA ALA A 203 -31.65 11.00 -19.49
C ALA A 203 -30.33 11.59 -19.00
N GLU A 204 -30.26 11.90 -17.69
CA GLU A 204 -29.00 12.25 -17.04
C GLU A 204 -28.12 11.00 -16.91
N ARG A 205 -26.85 11.12 -17.29
CA ARG A 205 -25.83 10.10 -17.15
C ARG A 205 -24.75 10.61 -16.22
N GLY A 206 -24.40 9.83 -15.20
CA GLY A 206 -23.42 10.20 -14.20
C GLY A 206 -22.26 9.21 -14.14
N ALA A 207 -21.04 9.71 -13.94
CA ALA A 207 -19.86 8.93 -13.59
C ALA A 207 -19.32 9.43 -12.26
N TYR A 208 -19.16 8.52 -11.30
CA TYR A 208 -18.74 8.83 -9.93
C TYR A 208 -17.56 7.96 -9.55
N LEU A 209 -16.59 8.51 -8.81
CA LEU A 209 -15.40 7.79 -8.35
C LEU A 209 -15.05 8.17 -6.91
N TRP A 210 -14.73 7.15 -6.11
CA TRP A 210 -14.18 7.27 -4.76
C TRP A 210 -12.83 6.56 -4.69
N TYR A 211 -11.80 7.23 -4.20
CA TYR A 211 -10.52 6.62 -3.91
C TYR A 211 -10.60 5.83 -2.60
N LEU A 212 -10.13 4.59 -2.65
CA LEU A 212 -10.09 3.67 -1.52
C LEU A 212 -8.73 3.69 -0.81
N SER A 213 -7.80 4.50 -1.31
CA SER A 213 -6.41 4.57 -0.87
C SER A 213 -5.91 6.01 -0.94
N GLN A 214 -5.05 6.39 0.01
CA GLN A 214 -4.55 7.77 0.13
C GLN A 214 -3.62 8.16 -1.02
N ASN A 215 -2.95 7.17 -1.63
CA ASN A 215 -2.11 7.33 -2.82
C ASN A 215 -2.91 7.24 -4.13
N LYS A 216 -4.24 7.10 -4.07
CA LYS A 216 -5.15 7.08 -5.23
C LYS A 216 -4.92 5.91 -6.19
N THR A 217 -4.33 4.82 -5.72
CA THR A 217 -4.04 3.64 -6.55
C THR A 217 -5.18 2.62 -6.54
N ALA A 218 -6.07 2.67 -5.55
CA ALA A 218 -7.32 1.91 -5.51
C ALA A 218 -8.54 2.84 -5.53
N TYR A 219 -9.58 2.45 -6.28
CA TYR A 219 -10.83 3.19 -6.38
C TYR A 219 -12.04 2.29 -6.66
N ILE A 220 -13.22 2.78 -6.33
CA ILE A 220 -14.49 2.33 -6.88
C ILE A 220 -15.04 3.42 -7.79
N SER A 221 -15.55 3.03 -8.95
CA SER A 221 -16.31 3.92 -9.82
C SER A 221 -17.64 3.30 -10.22
N VAL A 222 -18.63 4.14 -10.45
CA VAL A 222 -19.94 3.72 -10.95
C VAL A 222 -20.40 4.64 -12.07
N TYR A 223 -21.13 4.06 -13.01
CA TYR A 223 -21.83 4.76 -14.07
C TYR A 223 -23.34 4.62 -13.88
N THR A 224 -24.07 5.72 -14.02
CA THR A 224 -25.50 5.78 -13.76
C THR A 224 -26.29 6.31 -14.95
N ILE A 225 -27.56 5.91 -15.01
CA ILE A 225 -28.60 6.57 -15.81
C ILE A 225 -29.69 6.98 -14.81
N GLY A 226 -29.93 8.28 -14.67
CA GLY A 226 -30.64 8.83 -13.52
C GLY A 226 -29.96 8.39 -12.21
N GLU A 227 -30.77 7.94 -11.26
CA GLU A 227 -30.31 7.45 -9.95
C GLU A 227 -29.76 6.01 -9.98
N GLN A 228 -29.96 5.28 -11.07
CA GLN A 228 -29.67 3.86 -11.13
C GLN A 228 -28.25 3.56 -11.59
N ILE A 229 -27.57 2.71 -10.84
CA ILE A 229 -26.23 2.21 -11.19
C ILE A 229 -26.36 1.13 -12.27
N ARG A 230 -25.70 1.37 -13.41
CA ARG A 230 -25.67 0.44 -14.57
C ARG A 230 -24.33 -0.27 -14.73
N THR A 231 -23.26 0.39 -14.32
CA THR A 231 -21.91 -0.18 -14.31
C THR A 231 -21.26 0.15 -12.98
N LYS A 232 -20.51 -0.81 -12.44
CA LYS A 232 -19.61 -0.60 -11.31
C LYS A 232 -18.25 -1.19 -11.61
N THR A 233 -17.21 -0.54 -11.11
CA THR A 233 -15.83 -1.00 -11.22
C THR A 233 -15.14 -0.83 -9.89
N LEU A 234 -14.49 -1.89 -9.41
CA LEU A 234 -13.49 -1.82 -8.35
C LEU A 234 -12.14 -2.06 -8.99
N SER A 235 -11.17 -1.19 -8.70
CA SER A 235 -9.83 -1.26 -9.26
C SER A 235 -8.78 -1.01 -8.18
N ARG A 236 -7.70 -1.78 -8.24
CA ARG A 236 -6.54 -1.70 -7.37
C ARG A 236 -5.28 -1.75 -8.23
N TYR A 237 -4.88 -0.59 -8.72
CA TYR A 237 -3.64 -0.44 -9.47
C TYR A 237 -2.43 -0.54 -8.53
N GLY A 238 -1.38 -1.24 -8.97
CA GLY A 238 -0.03 -0.97 -8.49
C GLY A 238 0.66 -1.96 -7.54
N ILE A 239 -0.02 -2.83 -6.78
CA ILE A 239 0.69 -3.74 -5.83
C ILE A 239 -0.04 -5.08 -5.57
N THR A 240 -1.26 -5.27 -6.08
CA THR A 240 -2.14 -6.38 -5.68
C THR A 240 -2.10 -7.53 -6.67
N GLY A 241 -0.99 -8.25 -6.73
CA GLY A 241 -0.98 -9.54 -7.37
C GLY A 241 -0.85 -10.65 -6.33
N LYS A 242 -1.83 -11.55 -6.26
CA LYS A 242 -1.59 -12.87 -5.69
C LYS A 242 -0.80 -13.68 -6.70
N ASN A 243 0.03 -14.60 -6.19
CA ASN A 243 0.64 -15.60 -7.05
C ASN A 243 -0.46 -16.58 -7.44
N ILE A 244 -0.89 -16.47 -8.69
CA ILE A 244 -1.85 -17.39 -9.31
C ILE A 244 -1.03 -18.47 -10.00
N SER A 245 -1.14 -19.71 -9.52
CA SER A 245 -0.54 -20.87 -10.16
C SER A 245 -1.32 -21.23 -11.42
N SER A 246 -0.63 -21.83 -12.40
CA SER A 246 -1.29 -22.37 -13.60
C SER A 246 -2.37 -23.37 -13.21
N THR A 247 -2.11 -24.27 -12.25
CA THR A 247 -3.12 -25.23 -11.76
C THR A 247 -4.40 -24.57 -11.24
N ALA A 248 -4.30 -23.47 -10.49
CA ALA A 248 -5.47 -22.75 -9.98
C ALA A 248 -6.21 -22.00 -11.10
N PHE A 249 -5.50 -21.52 -12.12
CA PHE A 249 -6.12 -20.94 -13.30
C PHE A 249 -6.82 -22.02 -14.14
N ASP A 250 -6.15 -23.15 -14.38
CA ASP A 250 -6.60 -24.25 -15.22
C ASP A 250 -7.85 -24.91 -14.64
N SER A 251 -7.95 -25.07 -13.31
CA SER A 251 -9.11 -25.67 -12.64
C SER A 251 -10.42 -24.91 -12.76
N LEU A 252 -10.40 -23.65 -13.23
CA LEU A 252 -11.59 -22.81 -13.36
C LEU A 252 -12.17 -22.92 -14.76
N GLU A 253 -13.11 -23.83 -14.96
CA GLU A 253 -13.70 -24.12 -16.27
C GLU A 253 -14.94 -23.25 -16.57
N ASN A 254 -15.35 -23.21 -17.84
CA ASN A 254 -16.61 -22.57 -18.21
C ASN A 254 -17.78 -23.18 -17.41
N GLY A 255 -18.71 -22.34 -16.96
CA GLY A 255 -19.78 -22.70 -16.03
C GLY A 255 -19.43 -22.52 -14.55
N THR A 256 -18.16 -22.30 -14.20
CA THR A 256 -17.76 -21.98 -12.82
C THR A 256 -18.46 -20.71 -12.33
N ASP A 257 -18.98 -20.76 -11.10
CA ASP A 257 -19.60 -19.61 -10.45
C ASP A 257 -18.59 -18.49 -10.16
N TYR A 258 -19.02 -17.25 -10.32
CA TYR A 258 -18.25 -16.05 -9.98
C TYR A 258 -17.66 -16.13 -8.55
N ASP A 259 -18.47 -16.50 -7.56
CA ASP A 259 -18.02 -16.59 -6.17
C ASP A 259 -16.96 -17.69 -5.95
N THR A 260 -17.02 -18.77 -6.74
CA THR A 260 -15.99 -19.81 -6.73
C THR A 260 -14.66 -19.26 -7.25
N VAL A 261 -14.67 -18.47 -8.34
CA VAL A 261 -13.45 -17.82 -8.85
C VAL A 261 -12.85 -16.88 -7.80
N ILE A 262 -13.67 -16.06 -7.13
CA ILE A 262 -13.22 -15.19 -6.03
C ILE A 262 -12.68 -16.00 -4.85
N THR A 263 -13.27 -17.15 -4.54
CA THR A 263 -12.81 -18.03 -3.45
C THR A 263 -11.46 -18.66 -3.75
N VAL A 264 -11.28 -19.17 -4.97
CA VAL A 264 -10.04 -19.84 -5.41
C VAL A 264 -8.90 -18.84 -5.58
N LEU A 265 -9.15 -17.69 -6.21
CA LEU A 265 -8.09 -16.73 -6.58
C LEU A 265 -7.97 -15.54 -5.61
N GLY A 266 -8.96 -15.32 -4.76
CA GLY A 266 -9.05 -14.14 -3.91
C GLY A 266 -9.52 -12.89 -4.66
N GLU A 267 -9.25 -11.72 -4.06
CA GLU A 267 -9.66 -10.44 -4.64
C GLU A 267 -8.94 -10.16 -5.98
N PRO A 268 -9.69 -9.71 -7.01
CA PRO A 268 -9.12 -9.32 -8.30
C PRO A 268 -8.37 -7.98 -8.20
N THR A 269 -7.45 -7.72 -9.13
CA THR A 269 -6.89 -6.37 -9.32
C THR A 269 -7.95 -5.42 -9.85
N ARG A 270 -8.87 -5.94 -10.68
CA ARG A 270 -9.98 -5.18 -11.20
C ARG A 270 -11.19 -6.07 -11.42
N VAL A 271 -12.35 -5.56 -11.06
CA VAL A 271 -13.64 -6.13 -11.45
C VAL A 271 -14.49 -5.03 -12.08
N THR A 272 -15.12 -5.34 -13.20
CA THR A 272 -16.15 -4.50 -13.80
C THR A 272 -17.41 -5.33 -13.95
N VAL A 273 -18.54 -4.80 -13.48
CA VAL A 273 -19.86 -5.39 -13.71
C VAL A 273 -20.70 -4.38 -14.47
N THR A 274 -21.26 -4.80 -15.59
CA THR A 274 -22.22 -4.03 -16.38
C THR A 274 -23.50 -4.82 -16.46
N ARG A 275 -24.65 -4.15 -16.39
CA ARG A 275 -25.95 -4.79 -16.60
C ARG A 275 -26.62 -4.22 -17.84
N SER A 276 -27.16 -5.12 -18.67
CA SER A 276 -27.97 -4.78 -19.84
C SER A 276 -29.25 -5.60 -19.79
N GLY A 277 -30.37 -4.96 -19.48
CA GLY A 277 -31.64 -5.63 -19.20
C GLY A 277 -31.52 -6.63 -18.04
N THR A 278 -31.97 -7.87 -18.28
CA THR A 278 -31.89 -8.95 -17.30
C THR A 278 -30.51 -9.58 -17.19
N SER A 279 -29.61 -9.32 -18.15
CA SER A 279 -28.29 -9.95 -18.20
C SER A 279 -27.22 -9.12 -17.50
N SER A 280 -26.42 -9.76 -16.64
CA SER A 280 -25.19 -9.18 -16.09
C SER A 280 -23.97 -9.69 -16.86
N TYR A 281 -22.99 -8.80 -17.02
CA TYR A 281 -21.71 -9.11 -17.62
C TYR A 281 -20.62 -8.68 -16.64
N THR A 282 -19.72 -9.60 -16.31
CA THR A 282 -18.62 -9.33 -15.38
C THR A 282 -17.30 -9.65 -16.04
N THR A 283 -16.32 -8.77 -15.84
CA THR A 283 -14.92 -9.06 -16.14
C THR A 283 -14.13 -8.97 -14.85
N LEU A 284 -13.46 -10.07 -14.50
CA LEU A 284 -12.42 -10.09 -13.49
C LEU A 284 -11.07 -10.02 -14.18
N THR A 285 -10.18 -9.19 -13.65
CA THR A 285 -8.77 -9.16 -14.02
C THR A 285 -7.94 -9.41 -12.78
N TYR A 286 -6.93 -10.26 -12.95
CA TYR A 286 -5.88 -10.49 -11.98
C TYR A 286 -4.54 -10.22 -12.65
N ARG A 287 -3.56 -9.79 -11.84
CA ARG A 287 -2.17 -9.66 -12.30
C ARG A 287 -1.29 -10.47 -11.37
N ASN A 288 -0.55 -11.43 -11.90
CA ASN A 288 0.44 -12.16 -11.15
C ASN A 288 1.61 -11.24 -10.80
N ARG A 289 1.97 -11.19 -9.52
CA ARG A 289 3.03 -10.30 -9.06
C ARG A 289 4.43 -10.77 -9.44
N THR A 290 4.66 -12.08 -9.45
CA THR A 290 5.98 -12.65 -9.74
C THR A 290 6.25 -12.70 -11.23
N THR A 291 5.25 -13.08 -12.03
CA THR A 291 5.44 -13.29 -13.48
C THR A 291 4.98 -12.13 -14.34
N ASN A 292 4.34 -11.10 -13.77
CA ASN A 292 3.67 -9.99 -14.48
C ASN A 292 2.51 -10.40 -15.41
N LYS A 293 2.23 -11.70 -15.55
CA LYS A 293 1.10 -12.24 -16.31
C LYS A 293 -0.23 -11.64 -15.84
N SER A 294 -1.14 -11.44 -16.77
CA SER A 294 -2.50 -10.99 -16.49
C SER A 294 -3.49 -12.11 -16.84
N TYR A 295 -4.45 -12.35 -15.94
CA TYR A 295 -5.51 -13.32 -16.15
C TYR A 295 -6.84 -12.59 -16.20
N SER A 296 -7.67 -12.89 -17.20
CA SER A 296 -9.00 -12.32 -17.33
C SER A 296 -10.05 -13.42 -17.35
N PHE A 297 -11.17 -13.17 -16.68
CA PHE A 297 -12.32 -14.06 -16.63
C PHE A 297 -13.57 -13.27 -16.99
N TYR A 298 -14.36 -13.81 -17.90
CA TYR A 298 -15.56 -13.17 -18.44
C TYR A 298 -16.79 -13.98 -18.02
N PHE A 299 -17.77 -13.31 -17.46
CA PHE A 299 -18.97 -13.95 -16.95
C PHE A 299 -20.21 -13.36 -17.59
N THR A 300 -21.22 -14.21 -17.76
CA THR A 300 -22.59 -13.80 -18.04
C THR A 300 -23.49 -14.41 -16.97
N ASN A 301 -24.30 -13.58 -16.31
CA ASN A 301 -25.18 -14.01 -15.22
C ASN A 301 -24.44 -14.84 -14.16
N ASP A 302 -23.27 -14.33 -13.75
CA ASP A 302 -22.39 -14.91 -12.73
C ASP A 302 -21.80 -16.29 -13.06
N LYS A 303 -21.98 -16.77 -14.31
CA LYS A 303 -21.35 -17.99 -14.83
C LYS A 303 -20.18 -17.64 -15.74
N LEU A 304 -19.02 -18.28 -15.50
CA LEU A 304 -17.82 -18.11 -16.31
C LEU A 304 -18.08 -18.61 -17.75
N ILE A 305 -17.90 -17.76 -18.74
CA ILE A 305 -18.09 -18.12 -20.16
C ILE A 305 -16.77 -18.24 -20.92
N SER A 306 -15.73 -17.54 -20.46
CA SER A 306 -14.39 -17.64 -21.01
C SER A 306 -13.35 -17.11 -20.05
N LYS A 307 -12.11 -17.57 -20.20
CA LYS A 307 -10.93 -17.07 -19.50
C LYS A 307 -9.77 -16.89 -20.46
N SER A 308 -8.86 -15.98 -20.15
CA SER A 308 -7.63 -15.77 -20.92
C SER A 308 -6.45 -15.44 -20.01
N GLU A 309 -5.27 -15.77 -20.50
CA GLU A 309 -3.98 -15.43 -19.90
C GLU A 309 -3.17 -14.63 -20.93
N SER A 310 -2.51 -13.56 -20.48
CA SER A 310 -1.57 -12.77 -21.29
C SER A 310 -0.32 -12.43 -20.50
N ASN A 311 0.79 -12.20 -21.19
CA ASN A 311 2.02 -11.69 -20.58
C ASN A 311 1.96 -10.17 -20.39
#